data_AF-E2SGT5-F1
#
_entry.id   AF-E2SGT5-F1
#
_cell.length_a   1.000
_cell.length_b   1.000
_cell.length_c   1.000
_cell.angle_alpha   90.00
_cell.angle_beta   90.00
_cell.angle_gamma   90.00
#
_symmetry.space_group_name_H-M   'P 1'
#
loop_
_entity.id
_entity.type
_entity.pdbx_description
1 polymer ?
#
loop_
_entity_poly.entity_id
_entity_poly.type
_entity_poly.pdbx_seq_one_letter_code
_entity_poly.pdbx_strand_id
1 'polypeptide(L)'
;MDLIIDENANNYKTECFRLFRRLYDELLKWNIPKYLHVAKPKDGYNQLNLLDEINNEVSKIQQDFEKLDRETEHILDNTFKTRDIESKHNFIFSDSDAHTITNSNDARQLIYYVEDIDDKKVNIINSISYTRSDEKDLCLKSHESLNYLYQKVNKTISNFIFSYTKVIEKYMNFFNANKSLNDERMDFSSACNGMIEILNLSEENERFLTAKIMQGIRNRKARDKFDIHQLEIENDVQRHIEKFDNDKRRKKYDFYKNGFSYMEVIDSFDQHNLESKVYSYSYDMVPEKMIINLCVNYKLIGVSATATIPSILTNYDLTYFQKVLGSRVSFCSEEEHNRIMENYQCFLSNTYEDTEIVIDFDIDRKFKGSKDEKFYLKQTLNDIFGNEDLYILHDRLIDQNESYRLKDAADLYRSFHRFCKEAKVQSFIHFVNFSVNKNEIFKTACINVLDLMITNYSPSIKYYFVDSEGFNKSYDTEVIPALEKGEKVFIVTTYHTLGTGVNLKYKVTKDNIKYYDNLEFDQQKIIEKDFDGLYLSKPSNIFPFLTSENNTYHNFMLVIYALEFLNTVGSLKKTKC
;
A
#
# COMPACT_ATOMS: atom_id res chain seq x y z
N MET A 1 -1.33 2.56 -3.25
CA MET A 1 -1.75 1.53 -2.28
C MET A 1 -2.52 2.18 -1.15
N ASP A 2 -2.04 3.31 -0.61
CA ASP A 2 -2.73 4.06 0.45
C ASP A 2 -4.22 4.28 0.16
N LEU A 3 -4.59 4.77 -1.04
CA LEU A 3 -6.00 4.89 -1.44
C LEU A 3 -6.81 3.57 -1.36
N ILE A 4 -6.20 2.42 -1.68
CA ILE A 4 -6.88 1.12 -1.63
C ILE A 4 -7.08 0.67 -0.18
N ILE A 5 -6.11 0.94 0.69
CA ILE A 5 -6.15 0.56 2.11
C ILE A 5 -7.02 1.54 2.91
N ASP A 6 -6.86 2.85 2.71
CA ASP A 6 -7.51 3.92 3.46
C ASP A 6 -9.01 4.08 3.13
N GLU A 7 -9.41 4.07 1.85
CA GLU A 7 -10.82 4.23 1.49
C GLU A 7 -11.70 3.04 1.93
N ASN A 8 -11.08 1.92 2.31
CA ASN A 8 -11.76 0.64 2.50
C ASN A 8 -11.33 -0.14 3.76
N ALA A 9 -10.63 0.48 4.71
CA ALA A 9 -10.07 -0.21 5.88
C ALA A 9 -11.12 -1.05 6.66
N ASN A 10 -12.39 -0.62 6.66
CA ASN A 10 -13.49 -1.35 7.30
C ASN A 10 -14.23 -2.34 6.37
N ASN A 11 -14.02 -2.28 5.05
CA ASN A 11 -14.70 -3.14 4.07
C ASN A 11 -14.00 -4.50 3.87
N TYR A 12 -12.78 -4.65 4.37
CA TYR A 12 -11.97 -5.86 4.20
C TYR A 12 -11.84 -6.72 5.44
N LYS A 13 -12.28 -6.20 6.59
CA LYS A 13 -12.30 -6.88 7.90
C LYS A 13 -13.66 -7.50 8.14
N THR A 14 -13.68 -8.74 8.62
CA THR A 14 -14.93 -9.37 9.11
C THR A 14 -14.64 -10.40 10.19
N GLU A 15 -15.53 -10.55 11.16
CA GLU A 15 -15.48 -11.68 12.10
C GLU A 15 -16.13 -12.89 11.40
N CYS A 16 -15.29 -13.79 10.87
CA CYS A 16 -15.74 -14.76 9.87
C CYS A 16 -16.71 -15.81 10.43
N PHE A 17 -16.50 -16.28 11.66
CA PHE A 17 -17.33 -17.34 12.26
C PHE A 17 -18.68 -16.80 12.72
N ARG A 18 -18.74 -15.58 13.25
CA ARG A 18 -19.96 -14.87 13.60
C ARG A 18 -20.74 -14.45 12.36
N LEU A 19 -20.05 -14.02 11.30
CA LEU A 19 -20.72 -13.75 10.02
C LEU A 19 -21.36 -15.03 9.47
N PHE A 20 -20.63 -16.14 9.47
CA PHE A 20 -21.17 -17.44 9.06
C PHE A 20 -22.44 -17.82 9.84
N ARG A 21 -22.38 -17.81 11.17
CA ARG A 21 -23.54 -18.12 12.03
C ARG A 21 -24.74 -17.24 11.74
N ARG A 22 -24.53 -15.91 11.66
CA ARG A 22 -25.62 -14.97 11.38
C ARG A 22 -26.24 -15.18 10.01
N LEU A 23 -25.41 -15.41 8.98
CA LEU A 23 -25.91 -15.72 7.65
C LEU A 23 -26.71 -17.02 7.67
N TYR A 24 -26.21 -18.06 8.36
CA TYR A 24 -26.91 -19.33 8.47
C TYR A 24 -28.28 -19.17 9.14
N ASP A 25 -28.33 -18.49 10.29
CA ASP A 25 -29.56 -18.24 11.05
C ASP A 25 -30.60 -17.46 10.24
N GLU A 26 -30.17 -16.42 9.54
CA GLU A 26 -31.08 -15.56 8.77
C GLU A 26 -31.50 -16.20 7.44
N LEU A 27 -30.64 -17.00 6.82
CA LEU A 27 -31.00 -17.82 5.68
C LEU A 27 -32.01 -18.90 6.06
N LEU A 28 -31.94 -19.51 7.25
CA LEU A 28 -32.96 -20.47 7.70
C LEU A 28 -34.34 -19.82 7.89
N LYS A 29 -34.37 -18.55 8.26
CA LYS A 29 -35.59 -17.75 8.41
C LYS A 29 -36.05 -17.12 7.09
N TRP A 30 -35.35 -17.37 5.99
CA TRP A 30 -35.58 -16.71 4.72
C TRP A 30 -37.05 -16.82 4.28
N ASN A 31 -37.68 -15.66 4.16
CA ASN A 31 -39.03 -15.55 3.65
C ASN A 31 -39.16 -14.23 2.88
N ILE A 32 -39.53 -14.30 1.62
CA ILE A 32 -39.71 -13.10 0.80
C ILE A 32 -41.01 -12.41 1.24
N PRO A 33 -40.98 -11.11 1.58
CA PRO A 33 -42.20 -10.42 1.98
C PRO A 33 -43.27 -10.47 0.88
N LYS A 34 -44.49 -10.87 1.28
CA LYS A 34 -45.63 -11.10 0.37
C LYS A 34 -46.05 -9.87 -0.47
N TYR A 35 -45.58 -8.66 -0.18
CA TYR A 35 -45.90 -7.46 -0.97
C TYR A 35 -45.23 -7.44 -2.35
N LEU A 36 -44.24 -8.30 -2.63
CA LEU A 36 -43.74 -8.55 -3.98
C LEU A 36 -44.77 -9.26 -4.88
N HIS A 37 -45.89 -9.75 -4.33
CA HIS A 37 -47.01 -10.32 -5.09
C HIS A 37 -47.94 -9.28 -5.74
N VAL A 38 -47.65 -7.98 -5.64
CA VAL A 38 -48.57 -6.92 -6.12
C VAL A 38 -48.03 -6.24 -7.38
N ALA A 39 -48.02 -6.96 -8.50
CA ALA A 39 -48.10 -6.34 -9.81
C ALA A 39 -48.70 -7.34 -10.80
N LYS A 40 -49.95 -7.14 -11.23
CA LYS A 40 -50.51 -7.93 -12.34
C LYS A 40 -49.66 -7.70 -13.60
N PRO A 41 -49.19 -8.74 -14.29
CA PRO A 41 -48.39 -8.58 -15.50
C PRO A 41 -49.24 -7.92 -16.59
N LYS A 42 -48.67 -6.93 -17.29
CA LYS A 42 -49.28 -6.39 -18.51
C LYS A 42 -49.09 -7.29 -19.72
N ASP A 43 -48.05 -8.14 -19.77
CA ASP A 43 -47.81 -9.05 -20.89
C ASP A 43 -47.00 -10.29 -20.47
N GLY A 44 -47.59 -11.49 -20.60
CA GLY A 44 -46.96 -12.78 -20.92
C GLY A 44 -45.79 -13.37 -20.11
N TYR A 45 -45.11 -12.62 -19.24
CA TYR A 45 -43.98 -13.13 -18.44
C TYR A 45 -44.48 -13.72 -17.11
N ASN A 46 -44.28 -15.03 -16.92
CA ASN A 46 -44.66 -15.75 -15.70
C ASN A 46 -43.80 -15.28 -14.51
N GLN A 47 -44.29 -14.29 -13.76
CA GLN A 47 -43.67 -13.79 -12.52
C GLN A 47 -43.46 -14.90 -11.46
N LEU A 48 -44.29 -15.94 -11.47
CA LEU A 48 -44.15 -17.13 -10.62
C LEU A 48 -42.80 -17.84 -10.84
N ASN A 49 -42.37 -17.98 -12.10
CA ASN A 49 -41.12 -18.67 -12.44
C ASN A 49 -39.88 -17.94 -11.88
N LEU A 50 -39.86 -16.60 -11.88
CA LEU A 50 -38.69 -15.85 -11.44
C LEU A 50 -38.53 -15.83 -9.91
N LEU A 51 -39.64 -15.83 -9.17
CA LEU A 51 -39.63 -15.95 -7.71
C LEU A 51 -39.23 -17.36 -7.27
N ASP A 52 -39.76 -18.38 -7.94
CA ASP A 52 -39.35 -19.77 -7.75
C ASP A 52 -37.85 -19.94 -8.05
N GLU A 53 -37.35 -19.28 -9.09
CA GLU A 53 -35.93 -19.22 -9.41
C GLU A 53 -35.05 -18.54 -8.34
N ILE A 54 -35.54 -17.46 -7.71
CA ILE A 54 -34.87 -16.79 -6.59
C ILE A 54 -34.81 -17.74 -5.39
N ASN A 55 -35.95 -18.35 -5.02
CA ASN A 55 -36.03 -19.29 -3.92
C ASN A 55 -35.16 -20.53 -4.16
N ASN A 56 -35.12 -21.05 -5.39
CA ASN A 56 -34.25 -22.17 -5.75
C ASN A 56 -32.76 -21.84 -5.58
N GLU A 57 -32.33 -20.63 -5.93
CA GLU A 57 -30.94 -20.20 -5.70
C GLU A 57 -30.65 -20.04 -4.21
N VAL A 58 -31.58 -19.49 -3.43
CA VAL A 58 -31.42 -19.38 -1.97
C VAL A 58 -31.38 -20.76 -1.30
N SER A 59 -32.19 -21.73 -1.75
CA SER A 59 -32.14 -23.10 -1.23
C SER A 59 -30.81 -23.80 -1.50
N LYS A 60 -30.16 -23.52 -2.64
CA LYS A 60 -28.79 -24.00 -2.88
C LYS A 60 -27.78 -23.38 -1.90
N ILE A 61 -27.94 -22.08 -1.62
CA ILE A 61 -27.12 -21.39 -0.63
C ILE A 61 -27.32 -22.03 0.76
N GLN A 62 -28.57 -22.25 1.18
CA GLN A 62 -28.87 -22.92 2.45
C GLN A 62 -28.18 -24.29 2.55
N GLN A 63 -28.27 -25.10 1.49
CA GLN A 63 -27.63 -26.42 1.44
C GLN A 63 -26.10 -26.34 1.60
N ASP A 64 -25.44 -25.32 1.05
CA ASP A 64 -23.99 -25.13 1.21
C ASP A 64 -23.61 -24.85 2.68
N PHE A 65 -24.40 -24.05 3.40
CA PHE A 65 -24.19 -23.79 4.83
C PHE A 65 -24.48 -25.01 5.69
N GLU A 66 -25.62 -25.69 5.48
CA GLU A 66 -25.98 -26.94 6.18
C GLU A 66 -24.96 -28.05 5.96
N LYS A 67 -24.35 -28.09 4.78
CA LYS A 67 -23.30 -29.05 4.46
C LYS A 67 -22.04 -28.75 5.28
N LEU A 68 -21.61 -27.50 5.34
CA LEU A 68 -20.43 -27.15 6.13
C LEU A 68 -20.67 -27.40 7.62
N ASP A 69 -21.81 -26.95 8.15
CA ASP A 69 -22.20 -27.13 9.54
C ASP A 69 -22.09 -28.61 9.97
N ARG A 70 -22.68 -29.51 9.17
CA ARG A 70 -22.58 -30.97 9.37
C ARG A 70 -21.16 -31.52 9.21
N GLU A 71 -20.42 -31.07 8.20
CA GLU A 71 -19.02 -31.49 8.00
C GLU A 71 -18.11 -31.09 9.16
N THR A 72 -18.46 -30.01 9.87
CA THR A 72 -17.72 -29.51 11.02
C THR A 72 -18.31 -29.96 12.35
N GLU A 73 -19.24 -30.93 12.33
CA GLU A 73 -19.88 -31.49 13.53
C GLU A 73 -20.47 -30.42 14.46
N HIS A 74 -21.06 -29.35 13.89
CA HIS A 74 -21.64 -28.23 14.63
C HIS A 74 -20.64 -27.43 15.50
N ILE A 75 -19.33 -27.57 15.28
CA ILE A 75 -18.29 -26.81 16.00
C ILE A 75 -18.54 -25.29 15.92
N LEU A 76 -19.09 -24.81 14.81
CA LEU A 76 -19.29 -23.38 14.54
C LEU A 76 -20.42 -22.77 15.39
N ASP A 77 -21.29 -23.58 15.98
CA ASP A 77 -22.35 -23.12 16.88
C ASP A 77 -21.78 -22.58 18.19
N ASN A 78 -20.64 -23.13 18.62
CA ASN A 78 -19.97 -22.78 19.87
C ASN A 78 -19.06 -21.56 19.70
N THR A 79 -18.86 -20.79 20.78
CA THR A 79 -17.87 -19.70 20.78
C THR A 79 -16.45 -20.25 20.88
N PHE A 80 -15.46 -19.51 20.41
CA PHE A 80 -14.04 -19.89 20.53
C PHE A 80 -13.39 -19.13 21.67
N LYS A 81 -12.41 -19.73 22.36
CA LYS A 81 -11.59 -19.07 23.38
C LYS A 81 -10.15 -19.55 23.32
N THR A 82 -9.20 -18.63 23.31
CA THR A 82 -7.77 -18.97 23.34
C THR A 82 -7.34 -19.40 24.74
N ARG A 83 -6.49 -20.42 24.80
CA ARG A 83 -5.85 -20.91 26.03
C ARG A 83 -4.36 -21.12 25.76
N ASP A 84 -3.52 -20.73 26.72
CA ASP A 84 -2.06 -20.89 26.63
C ASP A 84 -1.39 -20.21 25.41
N ILE A 85 -2.01 -19.14 24.88
CA ILE A 85 -1.44 -18.28 23.85
C ILE A 85 -1.04 -16.95 24.49
N GLU A 86 0.26 -16.68 24.57
CA GLU A 86 0.82 -15.52 25.29
C GLU A 86 0.51 -14.17 24.60
N SER A 87 0.34 -14.18 23.28
CA SER A 87 0.10 -12.97 22.49
C SER A 87 -1.39 -12.64 22.38
N LYS A 88 -1.73 -11.37 22.67
CA LYS A 88 -3.08 -10.80 22.46
C LYS A 88 -3.55 -10.87 21.00
N HIS A 89 -2.60 -10.84 20.06
CA HIS A 89 -2.84 -10.88 18.61
C HIS A 89 -2.05 -12.04 18.01
N ASN A 90 -2.72 -12.89 17.23
CA ASN A 90 -2.09 -14.02 16.56
C ASN A 90 -2.46 -14.01 15.08
N PHE A 91 -1.46 -14.05 14.20
CA PHE A 91 -1.66 -13.90 12.76
C PHE A 91 -1.43 -15.21 12.02
N ILE A 92 -2.36 -15.54 11.11
CA ILE A 92 -2.28 -16.68 10.21
C ILE A 92 -2.39 -16.17 8.77
N PHE A 93 -1.32 -16.31 7.99
CA PHE A 93 -1.27 -15.88 6.59
C PHE A 93 -1.72 -17.02 5.66
N SER A 94 -2.54 -16.69 4.66
CA SER A 94 -3.15 -17.66 3.74
C SER A 94 -2.54 -17.58 2.33
N ASP A 95 -1.21 -17.58 2.24
CA ASP A 95 -0.47 -17.34 0.99
C ASP A 95 0.23 -18.61 0.50
N SER A 96 -0.56 -19.54 -0.06
CA SER A 96 -0.18 -20.88 -0.59
C SER A 96 0.46 -21.88 0.40
N ASP A 97 1.13 -21.43 1.45
CA ASP A 97 1.55 -22.19 2.62
C ASP A 97 1.06 -21.42 3.86
N ALA A 98 0.36 -22.08 4.79
CA ALA A 98 -0.13 -21.43 5.99
C ALA A 98 1.03 -21.10 6.94
N HIS A 99 1.17 -19.83 7.30
CA HIS A 99 2.21 -19.39 8.23
C HIS A 99 1.56 -18.81 9.49
N THR A 100 1.86 -19.40 10.65
CA THR A 100 1.49 -18.84 11.95
C THR A 100 2.67 -18.05 12.49
N ILE A 101 2.44 -16.79 12.88
CA ILE A 101 3.42 -16.00 13.62
C ILE A 101 2.91 -15.85 15.05
N THR A 102 3.71 -16.33 16.00
CA THR A 102 3.52 -16.11 17.45
C THR A 102 4.85 -15.70 18.08
N ASN A 103 4.83 -15.28 19.35
CA ASN A 103 6.01 -14.80 20.08
C ASN A 103 7.09 -15.86 20.38
N SER A 104 6.96 -17.12 19.94
CA SER A 104 7.96 -18.15 20.22
C SER A 104 9.13 -18.09 19.23
N ASN A 105 10.35 -17.89 19.75
CA ASN A 105 11.53 -17.57 18.94
C ASN A 105 12.10 -18.68 18.03
N ASP A 106 11.67 -19.95 18.10
CA ASP A 106 12.41 -21.03 17.40
C ASP A 106 11.59 -22.22 16.84
N ALA A 107 10.25 -22.19 16.88
CA ALA A 107 9.46 -23.30 16.32
C ALA A 107 8.26 -22.82 15.49
N ARG A 108 7.96 -23.55 14.40
CA ARG A 108 6.69 -23.39 13.70
C ARG A 108 5.57 -23.74 14.66
N GLN A 109 4.58 -22.86 14.78
CA GLN A 109 3.40 -23.13 15.59
C GLN A 109 2.21 -23.47 14.71
N LEU A 110 1.46 -24.50 15.12
CA LEU A 110 0.16 -24.83 14.56
C LEU A 110 -0.90 -24.38 15.55
N ILE A 111 -1.83 -23.52 15.10
CA ILE A 111 -3.03 -23.18 15.87
C ILE A 111 -4.13 -24.16 15.50
N TYR A 112 -4.68 -24.82 16.50
CA TYR A 112 -5.74 -25.81 16.37
C TYR A 112 -6.85 -25.53 17.38
N TYR A 113 -7.99 -26.19 17.21
CA TYR A 113 -9.08 -26.12 18.17
C TYR A 113 -9.43 -27.49 18.72
N VAL A 114 -9.98 -27.51 19.94
CA VAL A 114 -10.55 -28.70 20.60
C VAL A 114 -11.92 -28.33 21.13
N GLU A 115 -12.89 -29.21 20.98
CA GLU A 115 -14.18 -29.10 21.66
C GLU A 115 -13.97 -29.38 23.15
N ASP A 116 -14.37 -28.45 24.03
CA ASP A 116 -14.30 -28.68 25.47
C ASP A 116 -15.44 -29.64 25.87
N ILE A 117 -15.11 -30.93 25.99
CA ILE A 117 -16.02 -32.03 26.31
C ILE A 117 -16.62 -31.87 27.73
N ASP A 118 -15.94 -31.13 28.61
CA ASP A 118 -16.31 -30.95 30.02
C ASP A 118 -17.22 -29.72 30.25
N ASP A 119 -18.33 -29.63 29.50
CA ASP A 119 -19.57 -28.95 29.96
C ASP A 119 -19.71 -27.43 29.67
N LYS A 120 -19.11 -26.88 28.60
CA LYS A 120 -19.18 -25.40 28.35
C LYS A 120 -19.65 -24.89 26.99
N LYS A 121 -19.91 -25.70 25.97
CA LYS A 121 -20.25 -25.18 24.62
C LYS A 121 -19.27 -24.10 24.11
N VAL A 122 -17.98 -24.24 24.46
CA VAL A 122 -16.89 -23.34 24.04
C VAL A 122 -15.79 -24.18 23.43
N ASN A 123 -15.34 -23.80 22.24
CA ASN A 123 -14.18 -24.37 21.57
C ASN A 123 -12.90 -23.70 22.09
N ILE A 124 -11.87 -24.49 22.36
CA ILE A 124 -10.60 -23.97 22.85
C ILE A 124 -9.59 -23.89 21.71
N ILE A 125 -9.06 -22.69 21.46
CA ILE A 125 -7.96 -22.45 20.51
C ILE A 125 -6.63 -22.58 21.26
N ASN A 126 -5.80 -23.53 20.83
CA ASN A 126 -4.48 -23.80 21.38
C ASN A 126 -3.40 -23.64 20.30
N SER A 127 -2.15 -23.50 20.74
CA SER A 127 -0.97 -23.54 19.86
C SER A 127 -0.06 -24.72 20.23
N ILE A 128 0.50 -25.41 19.24
CA ILE A 128 1.53 -26.43 19.45
C ILE A 128 2.74 -26.15 18.56
N SER A 129 3.93 -26.23 19.14
CA SER A 129 5.20 -26.18 18.41
C SER A 129 5.47 -27.52 17.74
N TYR A 130 5.85 -27.52 16.47
CA TYR A 130 6.15 -28.76 15.72
C TYR A 130 7.36 -28.61 14.79
N THR A 131 7.99 -29.74 14.46
CA THR A 131 9.05 -29.82 13.45
C THR A 131 8.53 -30.38 12.13
N ARG A 132 9.24 -30.15 11.02
CA ARG A 132 8.84 -30.57 9.66
C ARG A 132 8.62 -32.09 9.53
N SER A 133 9.25 -32.90 10.38
CA SER A 133 9.06 -34.35 10.44
C SER A 133 7.72 -34.75 11.09
N ASP A 134 7.14 -33.91 11.94
CA ASP A 134 5.93 -34.19 12.71
C ASP A 134 4.64 -33.78 11.95
N GLU A 135 4.78 -33.01 10.87
CA GLU A 135 3.70 -32.39 10.09
C GLU A 135 2.73 -33.44 9.51
N LYS A 136 3.21 -34.66 9.19
CA LYS A 136 2.36 -35.77 8.74
C LYS A 136 1.59 -36.46 9.87
N ASP A 137 2.17 -36.55 11.06
CA ASP A 137 1.57 -37.26 12.20
C ASP A 137 0.58 -36.37 12.99
N LEU A 138 0.77 -35.04 12.97
CA LEU A 138 -0.14 -34.06 13.57
C LEU A 138 -1.47 -33.93 12.81
N CYS A 139 -1.46 -34.05 11.47
CA CYS A 139 -2.68 -34.05 10.67
C CYS A 139 -3.56 -35.31 10.87
N LEU A 140 -3.05 -36.36 11.51
CA LEU A 140 -3.73 -37.65 11.69
C LEU A 140 -4.40 -37.81 13.07
N LYS A 141 -4.06 -36.98 14.06
CA LYS A 141 -4.62 -37.06 15.42
C LYS A 141 -5.68 -35.98 15.63
N SER A 142 -6.93 -36.24 15.26
CA SER A 142 -8.18 -35.63 15.80
C SER A 142 -8.28 -34.10 16.05
N HIS A 143 -7.34 -33.28 15.55
CA HIS A 143 -7.31 -31.83 15.75
C HIS A 143 -7.30 -31.18 14.36
N GLU A 144 -8.44 -30.67 13.91
CA GLU A 144 -8.46 -29.88 12.68
C GLU A 144 -7.79 -28.53 12.95
N SER A 145 -6.87 -28.13 12.06
CA SER A 145 -6.20 -26.83 12.18
C SER A 145 -7.23 -25.69 12.09
N LEU A 146 -7.07 -24.62 12.87
CA LEU A 146 -7.96 -23.45 12.81
C LEU A 146 -7.99 -22.85 11.39
N ASN A 147 -6.84 -22.88 10.71
CA ASN A 147 -6.72 -22.44 9.33
C ASN A 147 -7.56 -23.28 8.35
N TYR A 148 -7.68 -24.59 8.57
CA TYR A 148 -8.52 -25.46 7.74
C TYR A 148 -10.01 -25.11 7.89
N LEU A 149 -10.48 -24.96 9.14
CA LEU A 149 -11.84 -24.52 9.43
C LEU A 149 -12.12 -23.14 8.81
N TYR A 150 -11.20 -22.20 9.02
CA TYR A 150 -11.25 -20.87 8.41
C TYR A 150 -11.37 -20.93 6.87
N GLN A 151 -10.54 -21.73 6.19
CA GLN A 151 -10.61 -21.87 4.74
C GLN A 151 -11.96 -22.42 4.27
N LYS A 152 -12.54 -23.39 4.98
CA LYS A 152 -13.89 -23.89 4.67
C LYS A 152 -14.97 -22.84 4.87
N VAL A 153 -14.93 -22.10 5.97
CA VAL A 153 -15.87 -21.01 6.26
C VAL A 153 -15.76 -19.91 5.19
N ASN A 154 -14.55 -19.44 4.90
CA ASN A 154 -14.32 -18.42 3.88
C ASN A 154 -14.76 -18.85 2.49
N LYS A 155 -14.54 -20.13 2.13
CA LYS A 155 -15.05 -20.68 0.87
C LYS A 155 -16.57 -20.63 0.81
N THR A 156 -17.24 -20.96 1.92
CA THR A 156 -18.71 -20.94 2.00
C THR A 156 -19.25 -19.52 1.92
N ILE A 157 -18.64 -18.56 2.61
CA ILE A 157 -18.97 -17.12 2.49
C ILE A 157 -18.70 -16.60 1.07
N SER A 158 -17.63 -17.04 0.42
CA SER A 158 -17.32 -16.66 -0.97
C SER A 158 -18.35 -17.21 -1.95
N ASN A 159 -18.77 -18.47 -1.77
CA ASN A 159 -19.85 -19.08 -2.55
C ASN A 159 -21.18 -18.35 -2.32
N PHE A 160 -21.48 -17.98 -1.06
CA PHE A 160 -22.62 -17.14 -0.72
C PHE A 160 -22.59 -15.83 -1.52
N ILE A 161 -21.50 -15.07 -1.45
CA ILE A 161 -21.35 -13.79 -2.18
C ILE A 161 -21.62 -13.98 -3.68
N PHE A 162 -21.04 -15.04 -4.28
CA PHE A 162 -21.20 -15.33 -5.69
C PHE A 162 -22.66 -15.67 -6.06
N SER A 163 -23.28 -16.59 -5.33
CA SER A 163 -24.65 -17.06 -5.57
C SER A 163 -25.68 -15.98 -5.23
N TYR A 164 -25.51 -15.26 -4.12
CA TYR A 164 -26.38 -14.16 -3.72
C TYR A 164 -26.36 -13.00 -4.71
N THR A 165 -25.24 -12.79 -5.42
CA THR A 165 -25.23 -11.84 -6.54
C THR A 165 -26.26 -12.23 -7.61
N LYS A 166 -26.36 -13.51 -7.96
CA LYS A 166 -27.35 -13.97 -8.95
C LYS A 166 -28.78 -13.74 -8.45
N VAL A 167 -29.00 -13.94 -7.15
CA VAL A 167 -30.27 -13.63 -6.48
C VAL A 167 -30.59 -12.14 -6.64
N ILE A 168 -29.62 -11.24 -6.41
CA ILE A 168 -29.79 -9.79 -6.57
C ILE A 168 -30.06 -9.42 -8.04
N GLU A 169 -29.34 -10.00 -9.01
CA GLU A 169 -29.59 -9.77 -10.44
C GLU A 169 -31.01 -10.17 -10.84
N LYS A 170 -31.48 -11.33 -10.37
CA LYS A 170 -32.86 -11.79 -10.59
C LYS A 170 -33.89 -10.87 -9.93
N TYR A 171 -33.64 -10.42 -8.70
CA TYR A 171 -34.50 -9.47 -8.01
C TYR A 171 -34.58 -8.12 -8.73
N MET A 172 -33.45 -7.58 -9.18
CA MET A 172 -33.39 -6.35 -9.98
C MET A 172 -34.20 -6.49 -11.28
N ASN A 173 -34.04 -7.62 -11.97
CA ASN A 173 -34.78 -7.91 -13.20
C ASN A 173 -36.29 -8.05 -12.93
N PHE A 174 -36.68 -8.73 -11.83
CA PHE A 174 -38.06 -8.83 -11.39
C PHE A 174 -38.68 -7.45 -11.14
N PHE A 175 -38.00 -6.62 -10.35
CA PHE A 175 -38.48 -5.29 -10.00
C PHE A 175 -38.63 -4.40 -11.24
N ASN A 176 -37.63 -4.42 -12.13
CA ASN A 176 -37.64 -3.61 -13.34
C ASN A 176 -38.63 -4.10 -14.41
N ALA A 177 -38.95 -5.40 -14.44
CA ALA A 177 -39.98 -5.94 -15.34
C ALA A 177 -41.39 -5.40 -15.01
N ASN A 178 -41.61 -4.94 -13.77
CA ASN A 178 -42.90 -4.41 -13.31
C ASN A 178 -43.04 -2.89 -13.49
N LYS A 179 -42.01 -2.21 -14.01
CA LYS A 179 -42.00 -0.75 -14.21
C LYS A 179 -42.38 -0.36 -15.64
N SER A 180 -43.09 0.77 -15.77
CA SER A 180 -43.38 1.35 -17.08
C SER A 180 -42.13 1.97 -17.71
N LEU A 181 -42.16 2.22 -19.03
CA LEU A 181 -41.04 2.81 -19.78
C LEU A 181 -40.53 4.16 -19.22
N ASN A 182 -41.39 4.89 -18.50
CA ASN A 182 -41.07 6.21 -17.93
C ASN A 182 -40.68 6.17 -16.44
N ASP A 183 -40.78 5.00 -15.79
CA ASP A 183 -40.43 4.87 -14.38
C ASP A 183 -38.91 4.65 -14.22
N GLU A 184 -38.32 5.26 -13.19
CA GLU A 184 -36.90 5.06 -12.86
C GLU A 184 -36.59 3.57 -12.63
N ARG A 185 -35.65 3.00 -13.37
CA ARG A 185 -35.26 1.60 -13.18
C ARG A 185 -34.31 1.47 -11.99
N MET A 186 -34.51 0.42 -11.20
CA MET A 186 -33.61 0.04 -10.12
C MET A 186 -32.27 -0.39 -10.73
N ASP A 187 -31.19 0.23 -10.26
CA ASP A 187 -29.84 -0.19 -10.59
C ASP A 187 -29.38 -1.33 -9.67
N PHE A 188 -28.25 -1.95 -10.03
CA PHE A 188 -27.73 -3.07 -9.24
C PHE A 188 -27.37 -2.64 -7.81
N SER A 189 -26.87 -1.41 -7.62
CA SER A 189 -26.47 -0.91 -6.30
C SER A 189 -27.66 -0.85 -5.35
N SER A 190 -28.78 -0.30 -5.81
CA SER A 190 -30.01 -0.19 -5.03
C SER A 190 -30.60 -1.58 -4.76
N ALA A 191 -30.56 -2.47 -5.74
CA ALA A 191 -30.99 -3.86 -5.57
C ALA A 191 -30.15 -4.60 -4.52
N CYS A 192 -28.83 -4.41 -4.55
CA CYS A 192 -27.88 -5.01 -3.61
C CYS A 192 -28.18 -4.56 -2.18
N ASN A 193 -28.34 -3.25 -1.96
CA ASN A 193 -28.62 -2.70 -0.63
C ASN A 193 -29.93 -3.25 -0.07
N GLY A 194 -31.01 -3.23 -0.84
CA GLY A 194 -32.32 -3.72 -0.38
C GLY A 194 -32.32 -5.24 -0.09
N MET A 195 -31.58 -6.03 -0.89
CA MET A 195 -31.48 -7.48 -0.65
C MET A 195 -30.57 -7.83 0.53
N ILE A 196 -29.54 -7.03 0.82
CA ILE A 196 -28.69 -7.24 1.99
C ILE A 196 -29.42 -6.86 3.28
N GLU A 197 -30.23 -5.80 3.25
CA GLU A 197 -31.05 -5.36 4.40
C GLU A 197 -32.00 -6.47 4.90
N ILE A 198 -32.52 -7.31 3.99
CA ILE A 198 -33.36 -8.47 4.35
C ILE A 198 -32.63 -9.47 5.25
N LEU A 199 -31.30 -9.56 5.15
CA LEU A 199 -30.49 -10.47 5.98
C LEU A 199 -30.32 -9.97 7.42
N ASN A 200 -30.81 -8.76 7.75
CA ASN A 200 -30.86 -8.21 9.11
C ASN A 200 -29.52 -8.33 9.88
N LEU A 201 -28.44 -7.96 9.20
CA LEU A 201 -27.09 -8.06 9.74
C LEU A 201 -26.69 -6.75 10.43
N SER A 202 -25.55 -6.74 11.14
CA SER A 202 -24.99 -5.49 11.63
C SER A 202 -24.42 -4.66 10.48
N GLU A 203 -24.44 -3.34 10.62
CA GLU A 203 -23.94 -2.37 9.62
C GLU A 203 -22.53 -2.72 9.08
N GLU A 204 -21.63 -3.19 9.95
CA GLU A 204 -20.28 -3.66 9.56
C GLU A 204 -20.33 -4.83 8.55
N ASN A 205 -21.19 -5.82 8.81
CA ASN A 205 -21.33 -7.00 7.96
C ASN A 205 -22.05 -6.65 6.65
N GLU A 206 -23.04 -5.75 6.69
CA GLU A 206 -23.73 -5.28 5.49
C GLU A 206 -22.78 -4.53 4.56
N ARG A 207 -21.96 -3.63 5.12
CA ARG A 207 -20.91 -2.91 4.37
C ARG A 207 -19.91 -3.89 3.74
N PHE A 208 -19.40 -4.85 4.52
CA PHE A 208 -18.49 -5.88 4.02
C PHE A 208 -19.10 -6.68 2.85
N LEU A 209 -20.31 -7.21 3.00
CA LEU A 209 -20.98 -8.01 1.97
C LEU A 209 -21.29 -7.17 0.72
N THR A 210 -21.76 -5.94 0.90
CA THR A 210 -22.05 -5.01 -0.20
C THR A 210 -20.78 -4.74 -1.01
N ALA A 211 -19.67 -4.42 -0.33
CA ALA A 211 -18.40 -4.17 -0.99
C ALA A 211 -17.92 -5.40 -1.78
N LYS A 212 -17.99 -6.60 -1.18
CA LYS A 212 -17.55 -7.85 -1.82
C LYS A 212 -18.45 -8.26 -3.00
N ILE A 213 -19.77 -8.11 -2.90
CA ILE A 213 -20.72 -8.38 -4.00
C ILE A 213 -20.46 -7.42 -5.17
N MET A 214 -20.37 -6.11 -4.87
CA MET A 214 -20.12 -5.08 -5.87
C MET A 214 -18.77 -5.29 -6.58
N GLN A 215 -17.72 -5.65 -5.82
CA GLN A 215 -16.42 -6.00 -6.38
C GLN A 215 -16.50 -7.27 -7.25
N GLY A 216 -17.24 -8.29 -6.80
CA GLY A 216 -17.45 -9.54 -7.54
C GLY A 216 -18.12 -9.33 -8.90
N ILE A 217 -18.99 -8.33 -9.04
CA ILE A 217 -19.65 -7.98 -10.30
C ILE A 217 -18.72 -7.22 -11.22
N ARG A 218 -17.97 -6.25 -10.69
CA ARG A 218 -16.93 -5.56 -11.46
C ARG A 218 -15.94 -6.57 -12.03
N ASN A 219 -15.50 -7.52 -11.21
CA ASN A 219 -14.59 -8.59 -11.62
C ASN A 219 -15.23 -9.57 -12.61
N ARG A 220 -16.52 -9.92 -12.47
CA ARG A 220 -17.24 -10.75 -13.46
C ARG A 220 -17.34 -10.07 -14.82
N LYS A 221 -17.81 -8.82 -14.86
CA LYS A 221 -17.90 -8.05 -16.11
C LYS A 221 -16.54 -7.82 -16.77
N ALA A 222 -15.49 -7.66 -15.95
CA ALA A 222 -14.12 -7.62 -16.43
C ALA A 222 -13.69 -8.98 -16.99
N ARG A 223 -13.94 -10.09 -16.29
CA ARG A 223 -13.68 -11.46 -16.76
C ARG A 223 -14.45 -11.79 -18.03
N ASP A 224 -15.74 -11.55 -18.12
CA ASP A 224 -16.52 -11.88 -19.33
C ASP A 224 -16.03 -11.10 -20.56
N LYS A 225 -15.57 -9.85 -20.39
CA LYS A 225 -14.97 -9.05 -21.48
C LYS A 225 -13.52 -9.42 -21.78
N PHE A 226 -12.76 -9.83 -20.76
CA PHE A 226 -11.39 -10.30 -20.95
C PHE A 226 -11.38 -11.72 -21.51
N ASP A 227 -12.11 -12.69 -20.95
CA ASP A 227 -12.22 -14.08 -21.39
C ASP A 227 -12.69 -14.22 -22.85
N ILE A 228 -13.60 -13.37 -23.35
CA ILE A 228 -13.98 -13.40 -24.79
C ILE A 228 -12.78 -13.04 -25.70
N HIS A 229 -11.87 -12.18 -25.25
CA HIS A 229 -10.66 -11.81 -25.99
C HIS A 229 -9.40 -12.58 -25.57
N GLN A 230 -9.42 -13.20 -24.39
CA GLN A 230 -8.36 -14.04 -23.85
C GLN A 230 -8.50 -15.45 -24.42
N LEU A 231 -9.70 -15.95 -24.74
CA LEU A 231 -9.91 -17.21 -25.46
C LEU A 231 -9.32 -17.20 -26.89
N GLU A 232 -9.29 -16.04 -27.54
CA GLU A 232 -8.62 -15.87 -28.85
C GLU A 232 -7.07 -15.90 -28.71
N ILE A 233 -6.53 -15.48 -27.56
CA ILE A 233 -5.08 -15.38 -27.29
C ILE A 233 -4.54 -16.64 -26.58
N GLU A 234 -5.32 -17.27 -25.71
CA GLU A 234 -4.99 -18.49 -24.96
C GLU A 234 -4.80 -19.69 -25.89
N ASN A 235 -5.49 -19.75 -27.03
CA ASN A 235 -5.21 -20.79 -28.03
C ASN A 235 -3.78 -20.72 -28.62
N ASP A 236 -3.13 -19.55 -28.61
CA ASP A 236 -1.74 -19.37 -29.05
C ASP A 236 -0.74 -19.36 -27.87
N VAL A 237 -1.13 -18.89 -26.69
CA VAL A 237 -0.29 -18.81 -25.48
C VAL A 237 -0.24 -20.14 -24.71
N GLN A 238 -1.33 -20.94 -24.67
CA GLN A 238 -1.35 -22.26 -24.04
C GLN A 238 -0.33 -23.21 -24.68
N ARG A 239 -0.08 -23.10 -26.00
CA ARG A 239 0.97 -23.86 -26.70
C ARG A 239 2.39 -23.45 -26.29
N HIS A 240 2.58 -22.24 -25.78
CA HIS A 240 3.88 -21.73 -25.32
C HIS A 240 4.13 -21.95 -23.83
N ILE A 241 3.09 -21.88 -22.98
CA ILE A 241 3.20 -22.10 -21.53
C ILE A 241 3.45 -23.58 -21.20
N GLU A 242 2.87 -24.52 -21.96
CA GLU A 242 3.07 -25.96 -21.74
C GLU A 242 4.53 -26.43 -21.98
N LYS A 243 5.38 -25.59 -22.60
CA LYS A 243 6.81 -25.89 -22.75
C LYS A 243 7.69 -25.45 -21.56
N PHE A 244 7.19 -24.64 -20.64
CA PHE A 244 8.02 -24.02 -19.59
C PHE A 244 7.63 -24.35 -18.14
N ASP A 245 6.53 -25.07 -17.89
CA ASP A 245 6.16 -25.46 -16.53
C ASP A 245 5.67 -26.91 -16.46
N ASN A 246 6.60 -27.82 -16.16
CA ASN A 246 6.33 -29.26 -16.00
C ASN A 246 5.78 -29.62 -14.60
N ASP A 247 5.54 -28.65 -13.71
CA ASP A 247 5.15 -28.92 -12.33
C ASP A 247 3.61 -28.84 -12.12
N LYS A 248 2.90 -29.80 -12.72
CA LYS A 248 1.42 -29.92 -12.73
C LYS A 248 0.74 -30.12 -11.36
N ARG A 249 1.42 -29.92 -10.21
CA ARG A 249 0.88 -30.32 -8.89
C ARG A 249 0.57 -29.21 -7.88
N ARG A 250 0.80 -27.94 -8.20
CA ARG A 250 0.31 -26.83 -7.36
C ARG A 250 -0.14 -25.69 -8.27
N LYS A 251 -1.45 -25.38 -8.32
CA LYS A 251 -1.88 -24.07 -8.83
C LYS A 251 -1.25 -23.04 -7.89
N LYS A 252 -0.15 -22.42 -8.30
CA LYS A 252 0.58 -21.44 -7.51
C LYS A 252 -0.34 -20.23 -7.30
N TYR A 253 -0.47 -19.79 -6.06
CA TYR A 253 -1.22 -18.58 -5.71
C TYR A 253 -0.71 -17.39 -6.54
N ASP A 254 -1.64 -16.63 -7.14
CA ASP A 254 -1.32 -15.46 -7.98
C ASP A 254 -1.74 -14.19 -7.25
N PHE A 255 -0.77 -13.51 -6.65
CA PHE A 255 -0.95 -12.27 -5.89
C PHE A 255 -1.64 -11.17 -6.72
N TYR A 256 -1.31 -11.02 -8.00
CA TYR A 256 -1.93 -9.98 -8.83
C TYR A 256 -3.41 -10.25 -9.10
N LYS A 257 -3.83 -11.52 -9.09
CA LYS A 257 -5.24 -11.90 -9.29
C LYS A 257 -6.02 -11.97 -7.99
N ASN A 258 -5.41 -12.47 -6.92
CA ASN A 258 -6.08 -12.81 -5.67
C ASN A 258 -5.81 -11.81 -4.55
N GLY A 259 -4.77 -10.98 -4.67
CA GLY A 259 -4.35 -10.05 -3.63
C GLY A 259 -3.59 -10.75 -2.50
N PHE A 260 -3.94 -10.46 -1.25
CA PHE A 260 -3.43 -11.16 -0.06
C PHE A 260 -4.52 -11.25 1.02
N SER A 261 -4.43 -12.25 1.89
CA SER A 261 -5.34 -12.38 3.03
C SER A 261 -4.68 -13.00 4.25
N TYR A 262 -5.11 -12.55 5.42
CA TYR A 262 -4.66 -13.10 6.70
C TYR A 262 -5.83 -13.14 7.69
N MET A 263 -5.65 -13.98 8.70
CA MET A 263 -6.54 -14.11 9.83
C MET A 263 -5.83 -13.61 11.08
N GLU A 264 -6.57 -12.95 11.95
CA GLU A 264 -6.12 -12.44 13.24
C GLU A 264 -7.03 -13.00 14.34
N VAL A 265 -6.42 -13.67 15.32
CA VAL A 265 -7.12 -14.12 16.54
C VAL A 265 -6.81 -13.15 17.66
N ILE A 266 -7.85 -12.48 18.17
CA ILE A 266 -7.76 -11.51 19.26
C ILE A 266 -8.42 -12.08 20.51
N ASP A 267 -7.68 -12.06 21.62
CA ASP A 267 -8.22 -12.28 22.96
C ASP A 267 -7.89 -11.09 23.85
N SER A 268 -8.93 -10.43 24.37
CA SER A 268 -8.81 -9.23 25.18
C SER A 268 -9.66 -9.37 26.43
N PHE A 269 -9.02 -9.24 27.59
CA PHE A 269 -9.69 -9.21 28.89
C PHE A 269 -10.71 -8.06 29.00
N ASP A 270 -10.44 -6.92 28.35
CA ASP A 270 -11.20 -5.68 28.54
C ASP A 270 -12.41 -5.58 27.60
N GLN A 271 -12.41 -6.30 26.46
CA GLN A 271 -13.44 -6.18 25.41
C GLN A 271 -14.09 -7.51 25.04
N HIS A 272 -13.38 -8.63 25.21
CA HIS A 272 -13.78 -9.96 24.69
C HIS A 272 -13.46 -11.08 25.69
N ASN A 273 -13.75 -10.87 26.97
CA ASN A 273 -13.40 -11.85 28.02
C ASN A 273 -14.11 -13.21 27.83
N LEU A 274 -15.32 -13.22 27.26
CA LEU A 274 -16.14 -14.44 27.11
C LEU A 274 -15.88 -15.22 25.82
N GLU A 275 -15.19 -14.64 24.84
CA GLU A 275 -14.91 -15.27 23.55
C GLU A 275 -13.68 -14.63 22.88
N SER A 276 -12.86 -15.41 22.19
CA SER A 276 -11.85 -14.89 21.29
C SER A 276 -12.46 -14.60 19.93
N LYS A 277 -12.03 -13.48 19.32
CA LYS A 277 -12.52 -13.04 18.02
C LYS A 277 -11.57 -13.48 16.92
N VAL A 278 -12.14 -14.03 15.85
CA VAL A 278 -11.38 -14.45 14.66
C VAL A 278 -11.73 -13.51 13.52
N TYR A 279 -10.83 -12.55 13.28
CA TYR A 279 -10.97 -11.57 12.20
C TYR A 279 -10.29 -12.08 10.94
N SER A 280 -11.02 -12.02 9.83
CA SER A 280 -10.53 -12.24 8.48
C SER A 280 -10.26 -10.90 7.81
N TYR A 281 -9.10 -10.76 7.19
CA TYR A 281 -8.74 -9.64 6.35
C TYR A 281 -8.43 -10.12 4.94
N SER A 282 -9.11 -9.58 3.93
CA SER A 282 -8.98 -10.05 2.53
C SER A 282 -8.93 -8.87 1.56
N TYR A 283 -7.73 -8.62 1.06
CA TYR A 283 -7.38 -7.51 0.17
C TYR A 283 -7.29 -7.99 -1.27
N ASP A 284 -8.42 -8.16 -1.94
CA ASP A 284 -8.46 -8.82 -3.26
C ASP A 284 -8.18 -7.87 -4.44
N MET A 285 -7.83 -6.62 -4.16
CA MET A 285 -7.51 -5.59 -5.16
C MET A 285 -6.10 -5.08 -4.95
N VAL A 286 -5.24 -5.30 -5.94
CA VAL A 286 -3.93 -4.67 -6.02
C VAL A 286 -3.95 -3.56 -7.07
N PRO A 287 -3.04 -2.57 -7.01
CA PRO A 287 -3.00 -1.47 -7.96
C PRO A 287 -2.98 -1.93 -9.44
N GLU A 288 -2.22 -2.97 -9.77
CA GLU A 288 -2.14 -3.54 -11.12
C GLU A 288 -3.49 -4.09 -11.59
N LYS A 289 -4.20 -4.80 -10.70
CA LYS A 289 -5.52 -5.36 -10.99
C LYS A 289 -6.55 -4.25 -11.23
N MET A 290 -6.47 -3.17 -10.48
CA MET A 290 -7.32 -1.99 -10.68
C MET A 290 -7.10 -1.39 -12.07
N ILE A 291 -5.84 -1.21 -12.48
CA ILE A 291 -5.47 -0.68 -13.81
C ILE A 291 -5.99 -1.60 -14.92
N ILE A 292 -5.77 -2.92 -14.80
CA ILE A 292 -6.29 -3.89 -15.78
C ILE A 292 -7.81 -3.83 -15.88
N ASN A 293 -8.52 -3.73 -14.75
CA ASN A 293 -9.97 -3.60 -14.72
C ASN A 293 -10.47 -2.31 -15.41
N LEU A 294 -9.71 -1.22 -15.34
CA LEU A 294 -10.03 0.01 -16.08
C LEU A 294 -9.80 -0.16 -17.59
N CYS A 295 -8.73 -0.84 -17.99
CA CYS A 295 -8.41 -1.12 -19.39
C CYS A 295 -9.50 -1.94 -20.12
N VAL A 296 -10.43 -2.59 -19.40
CA VAL A 296 -11.61 -3.26 -19.97
C VAL A 296 -12.48 -2.30 -20.78
N ASN A 297 -12.65 -1.07 -20.27
CA ASN A 297 -13.62 -0.11 -20.81
C ASN A 297 -12.97 1.17 -21.30
N TYR A 298 -11.72 1.43 -20.92
CA TYR A 298 -11.05 2.70 -21.15
C TYR A 298 -9.66 2.49 -21.77
N LYS A 299 -9.27 3.42 -22.65
CA LYS A 299 -7.88 3.56 -23.07
C LYS A 299 -7.14 4.34 -21.99
N LEU A 300 -6.21 3.67 -21.31
CA LEU A 300 -5.37 4.32 -20.30
C LEU A 300 -4.08 4.85 -20.94
N ILE A 301 -3.74 6.11 -20.65
CA ILE A 301 -2.48 6.72 -21.03
C ILE A 301 -1.75 7.08 -19.74
N GLY A 302 -0.67 6.35 -19.44
CA GLY A 302 0.19 6.63 -18.30
C GLY A 302 1.37 7.50 -18.71
N VAL A 303 1.51 8.67 -18.10
CA VAL A 303 2.67 9.56 -18.27
C VAL A 303 3.28 9.79 -16.90
N SER A 304 4.53 9.33 -16.70
CA SER A 304 5.29 9.61 -15.48
C SER A 304 6.78 9.69 -15.82
N ALA A 305 7.48 10.60 -15.15
CA ALA A 305 8.93 10.75 -15.26
C ALA A 305 9.68 9.48 -14.83
N THR A 306 9.08 8.66 -13.97
CA THR A 306 9.66 7.43 -13.44
C THR A 306 8.99 6.18 -13.98
N ALA A 307 8.05 6.29 -14.92
CA ALA A 307 7.19 5.18 -15.36
C ALA A 307 7.99 3.94 -15.78
N THR A 308 9.12 4.15 -16.46
CA THR A 308 9.97 3.10 -17.03
C THR A 308 11.03 2.59 -16.05
N ILE A 309 11.16 3.19 -14.87
CA ILE A 309 12.09 2.71 -13.84
C ILE A 309 11.52 1.42 -13.24
N PRO A 310 12.24 0.28 -13.32
CA PRO A 310 11.76 -1.02 -12.83
C PRO A 310 11.87 -1.07 -11.30
N SER A 311 11.00 -0.32 -10.62
CA SER A 311 10.88 -0.29 -9.17
C SER A 311 9.48 -0.70 -8.76
N ILE A 312 9.36 -1.92 -8.26
CA ILE A 312 8.06 -2.57 -8.00
C ILE A 312 7.31 -2.08 -6.76
N LEU A 313 7.99 -1.43 -5.81
CA LEU A 313 7.34 -0.88 -4.62
C LEU A 313 6.90 0.58 -4.82
N THR A 314 7.52 1.28 -5.77
CA THR A 314 7.27 2.70 -6.02
C THR A 314 6.61 2.97 -7.38
N ASN A 315 6.63 2.01 -8.30
CA ASN A 315 5.96 2.04 -9.60
C ASN A 315 5.17 0.73 -9.81
N TYR A 316 4.32 0.72 -10.84
CA TYR A 316 3.61 -0.48 -11.27
C TYR A 316 4.54 -1.52 -11.90
N ASP A 317 4.19 -2.80 -11.79
CA ASP A 317 4.88 -3.85 -12.54
C ASP A 317 4.47 -3.83 -14.03
N LEU A 318 5.29 -3.15 -14.83
CA LEU A 318 5.12 -3.09 -16.29
C LEU A 318 5.30 -4.46 -16.97
N THR A 319 6.11 -5.35 -16.39
CA THR A 319 6.32 -6.71 -16.91
C THR A 319 5.04 -7.51 -16.76
N TYR A 320 4.35 -7.37 -15.63
CA TYR A 320 3.04 -7.97 -15.42
C TYR A 320 2.00 -7.42 -16.41
N PHE A 321 1.98 -6.11 -16.66
CA PHE A 321 1.08 -5.54 -17.69
C PHE A 321 1.38 -6.07 -19.09
N GLN A 322 2.66 -6.15 -19.50
CA GLN A 322 3.05 -6.76 -20.77
C GLN A 322 2.56 -8.20 -20.89
N LYS A 323 2.71 -8.98 -19.82
CA LYS A 323 2.29 -10.38 -19.78
C LYS A 323 0.78 -10.54 -19.90
N VAL A 324 -0.02 -9.70 -19.23
CA VAL A 324 -1.49 -9.84 -19.19
C VAL A 324 -2.19 -9.16 -20.36
N LEU A 325 -1.73 -7.97 -20.75
CA LEU A 325 -2.37 -7.18 -21.81
C LEU A 325 -1.80 -7.47 -23.20
N GLY A 326 -0.60 -8.07 -23.29
CA GLY A 326 0.04 -8.46 -24.55
C GLY A 326 0.13 -7.27 -25.52
N SER A 327 -0.41 -7.44 -26.73
CA SER A 327 -0.40 -6.42 -27.78
C SER A 327 -1.25 -5.18 -27.49
N ARG A 328 -2.06 -5.18 -26.42
CA ARG A 328 -2.89 -4.02 -26.03
C ARG A 328 -2.14 -2.99 -25.21
N VAL A 329 -0.96 -3.34 -24.71
CA VAL A 329 -0.09 -2.38 -24.05
C VAL A 329 0.97 -1.91 -25.05
N SER A 330 1.18 -0.60 -25.12
CA SER A 330 2.19 0.01 -25.98
C SER A 330 3.11 0.88 -25.13
N PHE A 331 4.41 0.68 -25.29
CA PHE A 331 5.43 1.56 -24.72
C PHE A 331 6.00 2.45 -25.81
N CYS A 332 6.64 3.55 -25.41
CA CYS A 332 7.40 4.40 -26.33
C CYS A 332 8.46 3.54 -27.04
N SER A 333 8.43 3.51 -28.38
CA SER A 333 9.44 2.81 -29.18
C SER A 333 10.80 3.50 -29.06
N GLU A 334 11.89 2.78 -29.38
CA GLU A 334 13.23 3.39 -29.41
C GLU A 334 13.30 4.54 -30.42
N GLU A 335 12.63 4.43 -31.57
CA GLU A 335 12.57 5.50 -32.58
C GLU A 335 11.85 6.74 -32.06
N GLU A 336 10.70 6.58 -31.41
CA GLU A 336 9.97 7.69 -30.77
C GLU A 336 10.79 8.30 -29.63
N HIS A 337 11.44 7.46 -28.83
CA HIS A 337 12.30 7.91 -27.74
C HIS A 337 13.47 8.75 -28.27
N ASN A 338 14.15 8.28 -29.31
CA ASN A 338 15.24 9.01 -29.96
C ASN A 338 14.76 10.34 -30.54
N ARG A 339 13.61 10.35 -31.23
CA ARG A 339 13.01 11.59 -31.76
C ARG A 339 12.66 12.58 -30.64
N ILE A 340 12.11 12.11 -29.52
CA ILE A 340 11.82 12.95 -28.36
C ILE A 340 13.13 13.47 -27.75
N MET A 341 14.14 12.62 -27.64
CA MET A 341 15.46 12.96 -27.10
C MET A 341 16.16 14.01 -27.98
N GLU A 342 16.14 13.87 -29.30
CA GLU A 342 16.70 14.85 -30.24
C GLU A 342 15.99 16.21 -30.11
N ASN A 343 14.66 16.22 -30.09
CA ASN A 343 13.89 17.45 -29.87
C ASN A 343 14.22 18.08 -28.51
N TYR A 344 14.36 17.26 -27.47
CA TYR A 344 14.73 17.72 -26.13
C TYR A 344 16.16 18.27 -26.11
N GLN A 345 17.11 17.61 -26.77
CA GLN A 345 18.49 18.09 -26.90
C GLN A 345 18.58 19.39 -27.69
N CYS A 346 17.83 19.55 -28.79
CA CYS A 346 17.74 20.82 -29.50
C CYS A 346 17.12 21.93 -28.64
N PHE A 347 16.10 21.61 -27.84
CA PHE A 347 15.57 22.55 -26.86
C PHE A 347 16.63 22.93 -25.82
N LEU A 348 17.36 21.95 -25.28
CA LEU A 348 18.42 22.20 -24.30
C LEU A 348 19.54 23.04 -24.90
N SER A 349 20.02 22.72 -26.11
CA SER A 349 21.08 23.49 -26.77
C SER A 349 20.67 24.94 -27.01
N ASN A 350 19.42 25.19 -27.39
CA ASN A 350 18.92 26.54 -27.62
C ASN A 350 18.60 27.31 -26.34
N THR A 351 18.30 26.62 -25.24
CA THR A 351 17.83 27.24 -23.98
C THR A 351 18.96 27.39 -22.94
N TYR A 352 19.93 26.48 -22.97
CA TYR A 352 20.98 26.32 -21.97
C TYR A 352 22.38 26.28 -22.59
N GLU A 353 22.58 26.87 -23.78
CA GLU A 353 23.87 26.88 -24.50
C GLU A 353 25.04 27.30 -23.60
N ASP A 354 24.79 28.25 -22.68
CA ASP A 354 25.75 28.79 -21.72
C ASP A 354 25.53 28.32 -20.26
N THR A 355 24.79 27.23 -20.03
CA THR A 355 24.50 26.72 -18.67
C THR A 355 25.25 25.43 -18.36
N GLU A 356 26.17 25.50 -17.40
CA GLU A 356 26.88 24.32 -16.89
C GLU A 356 26.10 23.67 -15.74
N ILE A 357 25.56 22.47 -15.95
CA ILE A 357 24.99 21.65 -14.87
C ILE A 357 26.11 20.89 -14.18
N VAL A 358 26.49 21.33 -12.98
CA VAL A 358 27.52 20.67 -12.19
C VAL A 358 26.90 19.54 -11.36
N ILE A 359 26.99 18.31 -11.87
CA ILE A 359 26.65 17.11 -11.11
C ILE A 359 27.91 16.63 -10.40
N ASP A 360 28.01 16.94 -9.12
CA ASP A 360 29.03 16.32 -8.26
C ASP A 360 28.43 15.11 -7.57
N PHE A 361 28.78 13.95 -8.09
CA PHE A 361 28.63 12.74 -7.31
C PHE A 361 29.73 12.74 -6.27
N ASP A 362 29.36 12.91 -5.01
CA ASP A 362 30.20 12.54 -3.87
C ASP A 362 30.33 11.00 -3.79
N ILE A 363 30.65 10.36 -4.92
CA ILE A 363 31.31 9.07 -5.02
C ILE A 363 32.78 9.34 -4.72
N ASP A 364 33.09 9.94 -3.57
CA ASP A 364 34.47 10.01 -3.16
C ASP A 364 34.88 8.59 -2.77
N ARG A 365 35.39 7.84 -3.77
CA ARG A 365 36.02 6.53 -3.62
C ARG A 365 37.22 6.60 -2.66
N LYS A 366 37.65 7.79 -2.22
CA LYS A 366 38.62 7.96 -1.14
C LYS A 366 38.04 7.74 0.25
N PHE A 367 36.74 7.98 0.45
CA PHE A 367 36.02 7.50 1.62
C PHE A 367 35.52 6.06 1.38
N LYS A 368 36.46 5.12 1.30
CA LYS A 368 36.19 3.80 1.87
C LYS A 368 35.94 4.07 3.35
N GLY A 369 34.66 4.11 3.75
CA GLY A 369 34.29 4.34 5.14
C GLY A 369 35.26 3.61 6.07
N SER A 370 36.08 4.38 6.78
CA SER A 370 36.40 3.95 8.12
C SER A 370 35.04 3.77 8.79
N LYS A 371 34.89 2.72 9.59
CA LYS A 371 33.66 2.42 10.35
C LYS A 371 33.37 3.48 11.44
N ASP A 372 33.78 4.73 11.23
CA ASP A 372 33.88 5.76 12.25
C ASP A 372 33.41 7.11 11.69
N GLU A 373 32.14 7.42 11.94
CA GLU A 373 31.50 8.68 11.56
C GLU A 373 32.19 9.90 12.19
N LYS A 374 32.90 9.72 13.31
CA LYS A 374 33.68 10.77 13.96
C LYS A 374 34.86 11.21 13.12
N PHE A 375 35.57 10.26 12.51
CA PHE A 375 36.70 10.57 11.63
C PHE A 375 36.26 11.36 10.40
N TYR A 376 35.13 10.98 9.81
CA TYR A 376 34.58 11.68 8.64
C TYR A 376 34.23 13.15 8.95
N LEU A 377 33.60 13.40 10.10
CA LEU A 377 33.30 14.76 10.54
C LEU A 377 34.57 15.57 10.81
N LYS A 378 35.56 15.01 11.52
CA LYS A 378 36.84 15.68 11.79
C LYS A 378 37.54 16.12 10.51
N GLN A 379 37.64 15.22 9.54
CA GLN A 379 38.25 15.53 8.25
C GLN A 379 37.48 16.63 7.53
N THR A 380 36.14 16.55 7.51
CA THR A 380 35.29 17.58 6.92
C THR A 380 35.53 18.96 7.55
N LEU A 381 35.61 19.04 8.88
CA LEU A 381 35.87 20.29 9.59
C LEU A 381 37.28 20.82 9.34
N ASN A 382 38.27 19.93 9.26
CA ASN A 382 39.63 20.31 8.85
C ASN A 382 39.68 20.85 7.43
N ASP A 383 38.96 20.23 6.48
CA ASP A 383 38.95 20.67 5.08
C ASP A 383 38.23 22.02 4.89
N ILE A 384 37.25 22.34 5.75
CA ILE A 384 36.46 23.57 5.70
C ILE A 384 37.14 24.72 6.47
N PHE A 385 37.63 24.45 7.68
CA PHE A 385 38.12 25.48 8.61
C PHE A 385 39.61 25.38 8.94
N GLY A 386 40.29 24.30 8.52
CA GLY A 386 41.65 24.00 9.00
C GLY A 386 41.70 23.63 10.49
N ASN A 387 40.57 23.22 11.07
CA ASN A 387 40.45 22.92 12.50
C ASN A 387 39.53 21.72 12.74
N GLU A 388 40.11 20.54 12.97
CA GLU A 388 39.33 19.34 13.30
C GLU A 388 38.67 19.41 14.69
N ASP A 389 39.22 20.19 15.64
CA ASP A 389 38.75 20.24 17.04
C ASP A 389 37.34 20.81 17.18
N LEU A 390 36.81 21.45 16.14
CA LEU A 390 35.41 21.88 16.06
C LEU A 390 34.43 20.70 16.20
N TYR A 391 34.89 19.45 16.03
CA TYR A 391 34.06 18.26 16.26
C TYR A 391 33.54 18.19 17.71
N ILE A 392 34.21 18.85 18.67
CA ILE A 392 33.79 18.93 20.08
C ILE A 392 32.37 19.47 20.25
N LEU A 393 31.90 20.28 19.30
CA LEU A 393 30.53 20.78 19.26
C LEU A 393 29.48 19.65 19.16
N HIS A 394 29.92 18.44 18.82
CA HIS A 394 29.08 17.25 18.59
C HIS A 394 29.29 16.15 19.63
N ASP A 395 30.11 16.36 20.67
CA ASP A 395 30.43 15.33 21.66
C ASP A 395 29.17 14.77 22.34
N ARG A 396 28.17 15.62 22.60
CA ARG A 396 26.88 15.19 23.18
C ARG A 396 26.13 14.16 22.35
N LEU A 397 26.32 14.12 21.02
CA LEU A 397 25.70 13.11 20.16
C LEU A 397 26.38 11.74 20.33
N ILE A 398 27.70 11.74 20.57
CA ILE A 398 28.48 10.54 20.85
C ILE A 398 28.02 9.95 22.18
N ASP A 399 27.86 10.80 23.20
CA ASP A 399 27.40 10.39 24.53
C ASP A 399 25.99 9.77 24.53
N GLN A 400 25.16 10.10 23.55
CA GLN A 400 23.79 9.61 23.41
C GLN A 400 23.66 8.40 22.46
N ASN A 401 24.76 7.76 22.05
CA ASN A 401 24.77 6.69 21.05
C ASN A 401 24.14 7.11 19.69
N GLU A 402 24.22 8.40 19.35
CA GLU A 402 23.75 8.94 18.06
C GLU A 402 24.91 9.25 17.10
N SER A 403 26.04 8.54 17.22
CA SER A 403 27.23 8.76 16.39
C SER A 403 26.96 8.63 14.88
N TYR A 404 25.94 7.84 14.49
CA TYR A 404 25.51 7.70 13.10
C TYR A 404 25.11 9.06 12.46
N ARG A 405 24.68 10.04 13.26
CA ARG A 405 24.31 11.39 12.81
C ARG A 405 25.51 12.28 12.47
N LEU A 406 26.72 11.94 12.93
CA LEU A 406 27.91 12.75 12.64
C LEU A 406 28.21 12.78 11.14
N LYS A 407 27.84 11.72 10.43
CA LYS A 407 27.90 11.68 8.97
C LYS A 407 26.93 12.69 8.33
N ASP A 408 25.69 12.75 8.81
CA ASP A 408 24.69 13.70 8.29
C ASP A 408 25.13 15.16 8.53
N ALA A 409 25.73 15.44 9.68
CA ALA A 409 26.33 16.75 9.95
C ALA A 409 27.47 17.08 8.98
N ALA A 410 28.37 16.13 8.73
CA ALA A 410 29.46 16.32 7.76
C ALA A 410 28.94 16.61 6.34
N ASP A 411 27.95 15.85 5.87
CA ASP A 411 27.33 16.04 4.55
C ASP A 411 26.62 17.41 4.45
N LEU A 412 25.94 17.84 5.52
CA LEU A 412 25.36 19.19 5.63
C LEU A 412 26.44 20.28 5.52
N TYR A 413 27.56 20.13 6.24
CA TYR A 413 28.64 21.10 6.24
C TYR A 413 29.34 21.21 4.88
N ARG A 414 29.56 20.09 4.20
CA ARG A 414 30.16 20.10 2.85
C ARG A 414 29.26 20.79 1.83
N SER A 415 27.97 20.46 1.83
CA SER A 415 27.01 21.08 0.91
C SER A 415 26.79 22.57 1.20
N PHE A 416 26.70 22.97 2.47
CA PHE A 416 26.60 24.38 2.86
C PHE A 416 27.87 25.16 2.52
N HIS A 417 29.05 24.60 2.78
CA HIS A 417 30.32 25.22 2.42
C HIS A 417 30.45 25.47 0.91
N ARG A 418 30.04 24.50 0.08
CA ARG A 418 30.00 24.67 -1.37
C ARG A 418 29.02 25.76 -1.79
N PHE A 419 27.82 25.77 -1.21
CA PHE A 419 26.84 26.81 -1.43
C PHE A 419 27.39 28.20 -1.07
N CYS A 420 28.10 28.35 0.04
CA CYS A 420 28.73 29.60 0.43
C CYS A 420 29.78 30.09 -0.59
N LYS A 421 30.58 29.17 -1.16
CA LYS A 421 31.61 29.50 -2.16
C LYS A 421 31.07 29.90 -3.51
N GLU A 422 29.93 29.33 -3.93
CA GLU A 422 29.43 29.52 -5.29
C GLU A 422 28.63 30.83 -5.45
N ALA A 423 29.24 31.84 -6.06
CA ALA A 423 28.65 33.18 -6.13
C ALA A 423 27.35 33.25 -6.95
N LYS A 424 27.20 32.37 -7.96
CA LYS A 424 26.04 32.36 -8.87
C LYS A 424 24.84 31.56 -8.35
N VAL A 425 25.03 30.73 -7.33
CA VAL A 425 23.96 29.94 -6.72
C VAL A 425 23.29 30.76 -5.63
N GLN A 426 22.02 31.09 -5.80
CA GLN A 426 21.23 31.84 -4.81
C GLN A 426 20.54 30.90 -3.82
N SER A 427 20.02 29.78 -4.31
CA SER A 427 19.04 28.95 -3.61
C SER A 427 19.49 27.48 -3.61
N PHE A 428 19.48 26.82 -2.45
CA PHE A 428 19.94 25.43 -2.35
C PHE A 428 19.09 24.62 -1.38
N ILE A 429 18.76 23.37 -1.73
CA ILE A 429 18.01 22.45 -0.86
C ILE A 429 18.86 21.26 -0.47
N HIS A 430 18.94 20.99 0.82
CA HIS A 430 19.61 19.84 1.40
C HIS A 430 18.57 18.86 1.95
N PHE A 431 18.35 17.78 1.22
CA PHE A 431 17.43 16.71 1.61
C PHE A 431 18.07 15.72 2.57
N VAL A 432 17.41 15.49 3.71
CA VAL A 432 17.79 14.51 4.74
C VAL A 432 16.67 13.52 5.04
N ASN A 433 17.02 12.40 5.67
CA ASN A 433 16.05 11.36 6.06
C ASN A 433 15.37 11.63 7.41
N PHE A 434 15.82 12.63 8.18
CA PHE A 434 15.28 12.94 9.51
C PHE A 434 15.03 14.43 9.67
N SER A 435 14.04 14.79 10.49
CA SER A 435 13.80 16.19 10.81
C SER A 435 14.83 16.68 11.82
N VAL A 436 15.64 17.67 11.41
CA VAL A 436 16.61 18.34 12.29
C VAL A 436 15.92 19.00 13.49
N ASN A 437 14.70 19.52 13.31
CA ASN A 437 13.92 20.14 14.38
C ASN A 437 13.49 19.18 15.50
N LYS A 438 13.54 17.87 15.28
CA LYS A 438 13.19 16.87 16.31
C LYS A 438 14.35 16.57 17.27
N ASN A 439 15.57 17.02 16.98
CA ASN A 439 16.73 16.77 17.82
C ASN A 439 17.47 18.09 18.10
N GLU A 440 17.14 18.71 19.23
CA GLU A 440 17.69 20.01 19.63
C GLU A 440 19.21 20.00 19.83
N ILE A 441 19.79 18.88 20.27
CA ILE A 441 21.25 18.75 20.44
C ILE A 441 21.93 18.79 19.08
N PHE A 442 21.46 17.96 18.14
CA PHE A 442 21.96 17.92 16.77
C PHE A 442 21.78 19.27 16.07
N LYS A 443 20.60 19.88 16.20
CA LYS A 443 20.27 21.19 15.62
C LYS A 443 21.19 22.28 16.15
N THR A 444 21.38 22.36 17.47
CA THR A 444 22.27 23.35 18.10
C THR A 444 23.71 23.20 17.61
N ALA A 445 24.19 21.95 17.53
CA ALA A 445 25.51 21.65 17.01
C ALA A 445 25.68 22.11 15.55
N CYS A 446 24.67 21.90 14.71
CA CYS A 446 24.64 22.38 13.34
C CYS A 446 24.63 23.90 13.24
N ILE A 447 23.76 24.59 14.00
CA ILE A 447 23.68 26.05 14.03
C ILE A 447 25.04 26.66 14.32
N ASN A 448 25.73 26.16 15.36
CA ASN A 448 27.05 26.68 15.73
C ASN A 448 28.07 26.61 14.59
N VAL A 449 28.08 25.50 13.82
CA VAL A 449 29.00 25.34 12.69
C VAL A 449 28.58 26.17 11.48
N LEU A 450 27.28 26.23 11.17
CA LEU A 450 26.75 27.01 10.05
C LEU A 450 26.97 28.52 10.27
N ASP A 451 26.74 29.03 11.48
CA ASP A 451 26.95 30.44 11.82
C ASP A 451 28.44 30.84 11.76
N LEU A 452 29.34 29.92 12.13
CA LEU A 452 30.78 30.10 11.92
C LEU A 452 31.12 30.21 10.43
N MET A 453 30.49 29.39 9.56
CA MET A 453 30.68 29.52 8.11
C MET A 453 30.14 30.85 7.58
N ILE A 454 28.95 31.27 7.99
CA ILE A 454 28.36 32.55 7.57
C ILE A 454 29.28 33.71 7.93
N THR A 455 29.86 33.69 9.13
CA THR A 455 30.83 34.70 9.58
C THR A 455 32.08 34.74 8.69
N ASN A 456 32.53 33.59 8.18
CA ASN A 456 33.70 33.49 7.29
C ASN A 456 33.40 33.87 5.83
N TYR A 457 32.14 33.81 5.39
CA TYR A 457 31.74 34.04 3.99
C TYR A 457 30.96 35.35 3.79
N SER A 458 29.69 35.40 4.21
CA SER A 458 28.85 36.60 4.10
C SER A 458 27.64 36.53 5.04
N PRO A 459 27.33 37.61 5.79
CA PRO A 459 26.14 37.68 6.64
C PRO A 459 24.82 37.74 5.87
N SER A 460 24.86 37.92 4.54
CA SER A 460 23.67 37.89 3.67
C SER A 460 23.16 36.48 3.38
N ILE A 461 23.92 35.45 3.79
CA ILE A 461 23.52 34.05 3.65
C ILE A 461 22.55 33.71 4.77
N LYS A 462 21.42 33.12 4.40
CA LYS A 462 20.38 32.61 5.31
C LYS A 462 20.27 31.10 5.17
N TYR A 463 19.92 30.43 6.26
CA TYR A 463 19.51 29.04 6.22
C TYR A 463 18.25 28.80 7.04
N TYR A 464 17.48 27.79 6.64
CA TYR A 464 16.23 27.43 7.29
C TYR A 464 16.13 25.90 7.46
N PHE A 465 15.76 25.45 8.66
CA PHE A 465 15.38 24.05 8.91
C PHE A 465 13.87 23.93 8.79
N VAL A 466 13.40 23.31 7.69
CA VAL A 466 11.98 23.26 7.35
C VAL A 466 11.49 21.82 7.41
N ASP A 467 10.45 21.57 8.20
CA ASP A 467 9.78 20.27 8.33
C ASP A 467 8.31 20.35 7.87
N SER A 468 7.61 19.20 7.87
CA SER A 468 6.23 19.09 7.37
C SER A 468 5.22 19.90 8.17
N GLU A 469 5.47 20.16 9.46
CA GLU A 469 4.55 20.95 10.31
C GLU A 469 4.72 22.46 10.08
N GLY A 470 5.94 22.90 9.74
CA GLY A 470 6.30 24.29 9.52
C GLY A 470 6.39 24.74 8.07
N PHE A 471 6.31 23.83 7.09
CA PHE A 471 6.68 24.12 5.69
C PHE A 471 5.95 25.35 5.12
N ASN A 472 4.63 25.32 5.03
CA ASN A 472 3.87 26.42 4.41
C ASN A 472 4.07 27.75 5.16
N LYS A 473 4.27 27.72 6.48
CA LYS A 473 4.46 28.95 7.25
C LYS A 473 5.84 29.54 6.99
N SER A 474 6.91 28.82 7.28
CA SER A 474 8.27 29.34 7.14
C SER A 474 8.66 29.55 5.69
N TYR A 475 8.19 28.71 4.77
CA TYR A 475 8.49 28.83 3.35
C TYR A 475 7.89 30.11 2.75
N ASP A 476 6.58 30.35 2.96
CA ASP A 476 5.91 31.52 2.39
C ASP A 476 6.25 32.82 3.12
N THR A 477 6.49 32.79 4.43
CA THR A 477 6.73 34.03 5.21
C THR A 477 8.20 34.42 5.35
N GLU A 478 9.14 33.49 5.17
CA GLU A 478 10.57 33.76 5.40
C GLU A 478 11.42 33.44 4.18
N VAL A 479 11.31 32.22 3.62
CA VAL A 479 12.15 31.75 2.50
C VAL A 479 11.89 32.53 1.21
N ILE A 480 10.63 32.58 0.75
CA ILE A 480 10.29 33.29 -0.49
C ILE A 480 10.67 34.77 -0.40
N PRO A 481 10.29 35.51 0.67
CA PRO A 481 10.69 36.91 0.80
C PRO A 481 12.20 37.13 0.83
N ALA A 482 12.99 36.22 1.40
CA ALA A 482 14.45 36.30 1.39
C ALA A 482 15.01 36.12 -0.03
N LEU A 483 14.52 35.12 -0.77
CA LEU A 483 14.90 34.86 -2.16
C LEU A 483 14.51 36.02 -3.09
N GLU A 484 13.33 36.60 -2.91
CA GLU A 484 12.85 37.75 -3.69
C GLU A 484 13.62 39.04 -3.36
N LYS A 485 14.23 39.17 -2.18
CA LYS A 485 15.13 40.28 -1.81
C LYS A 485 16.58 40.08 -2.27
N GLY A 486 16.88 39.00 -2.98
CA GLY A 486 18.23 38.72 -3.47
C GLY A 486 19.20 38.19 -2.41
N GLU A 487 18.67 37.68 -1.28
CA GLU A 487 19.46 36.96 -0.28
C GLU A 487 19.79 35.54 -0.78
N LYS A 488 20.90 34.98 -0.30
CA LYS A 488 21.28 33.59 -0.57
C LYS A 488 20.62 32.70 0.47
N VAL A 489 19.81 31.73 0.06
CA VAL A 489 19.02 30.89 0.97
C VAL A 489 19.36 29.41 0.82
N PHE A 490 19.69 28.78 1.95
CA PHE A 490 19.91 27.34 2.05
C PHE A 490 18.84 26.68 2.90
N ILE A 491 18.16 25.66 2.39
CA ILE A 491 17.09 24.97 3.09
C ILE A 491 17.55 23.57 3.46
N VAL A 492 17.37 23.19 4.71
CA VAL A 492 17.51 21.80 5.16
C VAL A 492 16.12 21.25 5.42
N THR A 493 15.77 20.17 4.73
CA THR A 493 14.42 19.61 4.82
C THR A 493 14.41 18.10 4.61
N THR A 494 13.29 17.46 4.92
CA THR A 494 13.14 16.01 4.76
C THR A 494 12.47 15.65 3.44
N TYR A 495 12.75 14.45 2.94
CA TYR A 495 12.03 13.90 1.77
C TYR A 495 10.51 13.89 1.95
N HIS A 496 10.01 13.67 3.17
CA HIS A 496 8.59 13.66 3.49
C HIS A 496 7.97 15.07 3.45
N THR A 497 8.74 16.09 3.83
CA THR A 497 8.26 17.49 3.92
C THR A 497 7.91 18.07 2.56
N LEU A 498 8.73 17.79 1.54
CA LEU A 498 8.55 18.26 0.16
C LEU A 498 7.87 17.21 -0.72
N GLY A 499 6.90 16.48 -0.17
CA GLY A 499 6.13 15.48 -0.91
C GLY A 499 5.51 16.02 -2.20
N THR A 500 4.96 15.13 -3.01
CA THR A 500 4.36 15.46 -4.32
C THR A 500 3.39 16.65 -4.25
N GLY A 501 3.67 17.70 -5.01
CA GLY A 501 2.75 18.84 -5.22
C GLY A 501 3.19 20.18 -4.63
N VAL A 502 4.34 20.26 -3.93
CA VAL A 502 4.87 21.54 -3.44
C VAL A 502 5.53 22.32 -4.59
N ASN A 503 5.06 23.54 -4.84
CA ASN A 503 5.66 24.44 -5.82
C ASN A 503 6.81 25.22 -5.18
N LEU A 504 8.04 24.92 -5.57
CA LEU A 504 9.25 25.56 -5.03
C LEU A 504 9.63 26.85 -5.76
N LYS A 505 8.82 27.28 -6.72
CA LYS A 505 9.14 28.45 -7.54
C LYS A 505 9.00 29.76 -6.78
N TYR A 506 9.90 30.70 -7.05
CA TYR A 506 9.87 32.05 -6.53
C TYR A 506 10.09 33.08 -7.65
N LYS A 507 9.70 34.34 -7.43
CA LYS A 507 9.75 35.37 -8.48
C LYS A 507 11.16 35.91 -8.68
N VAL A 508 11.49 36.17 -9.95
CA VAL A 508 12.64 36.97 -10.32
C VAL A 508 12.29 38.45 -10.12
N THR A 509 13.09 39.12 -9.31
CA THR A 509 12.96 40.54 -8.95
C THR A 509 14.19 41.30 -9.39
N LYS A 510 14.15 42.63 -9.30
CA LYS A 510 15.32 43.48 -9.52
C LYS A 510 16.48 43.14 -8.57
N ASP A 511 16.19 42.64 -7.37
CA ASP A 511 17.19 42.41 -6.34
C ASP A 511 17.92 41.07 -6.51
N ASN A 512 17.25 40.06 -7.09
CA ASN A 512 17.80 38.73 -7.29
C ASN A 512 18.26 38.45 -8.74
N ILE A 513 17.98 39.32 -9.70
CA ILE A 513 18.36 39.10 -11.10
C ILE A 513 19.87 38.96 -11.33
N LYS A 514 20.69 39.52 -10.42
CA LYS A 514 22.15 39.39 -10.44
C LYS A 514 22.67 37.95 -10.41
N TYR A 515 21.83 36.97 -10.04
CA TYR A 515 22.18 35.55 -10.07
C TYR A 515 21.81 34.88 -11.40
N TYR A 516 21.27 35.62 -12.37
CA TYR A 516 20.72 35.08 -13.62
C TYR A 516 21.33 35.79 -14.83
N ASP A 517 22.41 35.22 -15.36
CA ASP A 517 23.13 35.81 -16.50
C ASP A 517 22.29 35.85 -17.79
N ASN A 518 21.29 34.96 -17.92
CA ASN A 518 20.49 34.78 -19.14
C ASN A 518 19.12 35.49 -19.10
N LEU A 519 18.84 36.28 -18.06
CA LEU A 519 17.55 36.95 -17.89
C LEU A 519 17.74 38.46 -17.80
N GLU A 520 16.92 39.21 -18.55
CA GLU A 520 16.74 40.65 -18.37
C GLU A 520 15.47 40.91 -17.56
N PHE A 521 15.54 41.89 -16.65
CA PHE A 521 14.40 42.21 -15.79
C PHE A 521 13.36 42.98 -16.61
N ASP A 522 12.19 42.38 -16.79
CA ASP A 522 11.03 43.03 -17.40
C ASP A 522 9.90 43.16 -16.38
N GLN A 523 9.54 44.40 -16.05
CA GLN A 523 8.46 44.71 -15.10
C GLN A 523 7.09 44.22 -15.57
N GLN A 524 6.90 43.96 -16.87
CA GLN A 524 5.64 43.50 -17.44
C GLN A 524 5.53 41.98 -17.50
N LYS A 525 6.63 41.25 -17.25
CA LYS A 525 6.67 39.79 -17.33
C LYS A 525 7.01 39.19 -15.97
N ILE A 526 6.05 38.45 -15.40
CA ILE A 526 6.33 37.63 -14.22
C ILE A 526 7.20 36.46 -14.67
N ILE A 527 8.44 36.45 -14.20
CA ILE A 527 9.37 35.34 -14.40
C ILE A 527 9.51 34.63 -13.06
N GLU A 528 9.27 33.32 -13.05
CA GLU A 528 9.43 32.45 -11.89
C GLU A 528 10.61 31.51 -12.12
N LYS A 529 11.29 31.14 -11.03
CA LYS A 529 12.47 30.29 -11.05
C LYS A 529 12.38 29.23 -9.95
N ASP A 530 12.95 28.06 -10.24
CA ASP A 530 13.16 26.95 -9.30
C ASP A 530 14.54 27.02 -8.63
N PHE A 531 14.80 26.17 -7.63
CA PHE A 531 16.05 26.18 -6.88
C PHE A 531 17.29 25.89 -7.75
N ASP A 532 18.40 26.56 -7.43
CA ASP A 532 19.66 26.47 -8.19
C ASP A 532 20.41 25.15 -7.95
N GLY A 533 20.28 24.59 -6.75
CA GLY A 533 21.03 23.41 -6.36
C GLY A 533 20.31 22.55 -5.34
N LEU A 534 20.65 21.27 -5.36
CA LEU A 534 20.11 20.29 -4.42
C LEU A 534 21.18 19.29 -3.99
N TYR A 535 21.08 18.85 -2.74
CA TYR A 535 21.78 17.70 -2.18
C TYR A 535 20.76 16.63 -1.78
N LEU A 536 21.04 15.38 -2.12
CA LEU A 536 20.18 14.23 -1.83
C LEU A 536 20.90 13.27 -0.88
N SER A 537 20.47 13.19 0.39
CA SER A 537 20.96 12.15 1.28
C SER A 537 20.54 10.77 0.77
N LYS A 538 21.35 9.73 1.00
CA LYS A 538 20.98 8.36 0.64
C LYS A 538 19.64 7.98 1.31
N PRO A 539 18.58 7.62 0.56
CA PRO A 539 17.30 7.26 1.16
C PRO A 539 17.42 6.08 2.13
N SER A 540 16.78 6.17 3.30
CA SER A 540 16.76 5.08 4.31
C SER A 540 15.48 4.24 4.27
N ASN A 541 14.37 4.81 3.80
CA ASN A 541 13.04 4.19 3.87
C ASN A 541 12.63 3.63 2.50
N ILE A 542 13.35 2.62 2.02
CA ILE A 542 13.07 1.91 0.75
C ILE A 542 12.02 0.80 0.90
N PHE A 543 11.68 0.44 2.13
CA PHE A 543 10.72 -0.62 2.47
C PHE A 543 9.86 -0.14 3.65
N PRO A 544 8.53 -0.32 3.63
CA PRO A 544 7.71 -0.01 4.80
C PRO A 544 8.10 -0.90 5.98
N PHE A 545 8.26 -0.34 7.17
CA PHE A 545 8.58 -1.10 8.37
C PHE A 545 7.80 -0.59 9.57
N LEU A 546 7.62 -1.48 10.55
CA LEU A 546 6.91 -1.18 11.79
C LEU A 546 7.89 -0.84 12.91
N THR A 547 7.55 0.19 13.66
CA THR A 547 8.16 0.65 14.90
C THR A 547 7.07 0.76 15.96
N SER A 548 7.45 0.90 17.22
CA SER A 548 6.49 1.17 18.30
C SER A 548 5.65 2.43 18.07
N GLU A 549 6.18 3.41 17.34
CA GLU A 549 5.53 4.71 17.11
C GLU A 549 4.56 4.69 15.91
N ASN A 550 4.78 3.80 14.94
CA ASN A 550 3.98 3.74 13.71
C ASN A 550 3.18 2.43 13.57
N ASN A 551 3.04 1.65 14.66
CA ASN A 551 2.35 0.36 14.65
C ASN A 551 0.82 0.50 14.54
N THR A 552 0.35 0.83 13.34
CA THR A 552 -1.06 0.90 12.97
C THR A 552 -1.42 -0.27 12.05
N TYR A 553 -2.70 -0.68 12.02
CA TYR A 553 -3.15 -1.68 11.05
C TYR A 553 -2.81 -1.27 9.61
N HIS A 554 -2.99 0.01 9.27
CA HIS A 554 -2.62 0.56 7.96
C HIS A 554 -1.16 0.28 7.59
N ASN A 555 -0.23 0.65 8.48
CA ASN A 555 1.20 0.45 8.22
C ASN A 555 1.55 -1.04 8.18
N PHE A 556 0.93 -1.86 9.03
CA PHE A 556 1.11 -3.32 8.98
C PHE A 556 0.67 -3.87 7.62
N MET A 557 -0.42 -3.36 7.04
CA MET A 557 -0.89 -3.80 5.72
C MET A 557 0.08 -3.43 4.61
N LEU A 558 0.68 -2.24 4.67
CA LEU A 558 1.70 -1.82 3.71
C LEU A 558 2.93 -2.74 3.76
N VAL A 559 3.33 -3.18 4.96
CA VAL A 559 4.42 -4.18 5.11
C VAL A 559 4.05 -5.50 4.45
N ILE A 560 2.88 -6.06 4.76
CA ILE A 560 2.45 -7.35 4.19
C ILE A 560 2.34 -7.27 2.67
N TYR A 561 1.73 -6.20 2.14
CA TYR A 561 1.66 -5.95 0.70
C TYR A 561 3.06 -5.94 0.07
N ALA A 562 4.00 -5.20 0.64
CA ALA A 562 5.35 -5.09 0.11
C ALA A 562 6.09 -6.44 0.14
N LEU A 563 5.90 -7.24 1.20
CA LEU A 563 6.46 -8.60 1.28
C LEU A 563 5.88 -9.52 0.21
N GLU A 564 4.55 -9.55 0.05
CA GLU A 564 3.90 -10.41 -0.94
C GLU A 564 4.25 -10.02 -2.37
N PHE A 565 4.37 -8.72 -2.66
CA PHE A 565 4.83 -8.23 -3.95
C PHE A 565 6.26 -8.70 -4.24
N LEU A 566 7.19 -8.49 -3.30
CA LEU A 566 8.58 -8.90 -3.44
C LEU A 566 8.75 -10.42 -3.58
N ASN A 567 7.93 -11.20 -2.88
CA ASN A 567 7.87 -12.65 -2.99
C ASN A 567 7.36 -13.07 -4.38
N THR A 568 6.31 -12.41 -4.88
CA THR A 568 5.71 -12.70 -6.19
C THR A 568 6.69 -12.49 -7.35
N VAL A 569 7.49 -11.41 -7.30
CA VAL A 569 8.50 -11.13 -8.34
C VAL A 569 9.80 -11.92 -8.16
N GLY A 570 9.93 -12.69 -7.07
CA GLY A 570 11.13 -13.50 -6.79
C GLY A 570 12.31 -12.73 -6.21
N SER A 571 12.11 -11.48 -5.76
CA SER A 571 13.13 -10.65 -5.10
C SER A 571 13.40 -11.11 -3.66
N LEU A 572 12.43 -11.78 -3.02
CA LEU A 572 12.65 -12.53 -1.79
C LEU A 572 12.89 -14.00 -2.13
N LYS A 573 14.08 -14.51 -1.78
CA LYS A 573 14.25 -15.96 -1.64
C LYS A 573 13.60 -16.36 -0.33
N LYS A 574 12.48 -17.09 -0.36
CA LYS A 574 12.02 -17.83 0.82
C LYS A 574 13.18 -18.74 1.23
N THR A 575 13.91 -18.38 2.29
CA THR A 575 14.73 -19.35 3.01
C THR A 575 13.75 -20.44 3.41
N LYS A 576 13.99 -21.66 2.91
CA LYS A 576 13.24 -22.83 3.35
C LYS A 576 13.59 -23.05 4.83
N CYS A 577 12.93 -22.33 5.73
CA CYS A 577 12.83 -22.74 7.12
C CYS A 577 12.08 -24.07 7.16
#